data_AF-A0A1W7RG04-F1
#
_entry.id   AF-A0A1W7RG04-F1
#
_cell.length_a   1.000
_cell.length_b   1.000
_cell.length_c   1.000
_cell.angle_alpha   90.00
_cell.angle_beta   90.00
_cell.angle_gamma   90.00
#
_symmetry.space_group_name_H-M   'P 1'
#
loop_
_entity.id
_entity.type
_entity.pdbx_description
1 polymer ?
#
loop_
_entity_poly.entity_id
_entity_poly.type
_entity_poly.pdbx_seq_one_letter_code
_entity_poly.pdbx_strand_id
1 'polypeptide(L)'
;MRTLIILALLAVLMVTAFCYESHESIESHEFTSPFLNRRYANIFMRPPPDNRRNFYWHERIRERRKTTQELQREECEDYNPCERYAMRHGYVAAYKRFFGQRRGE
;
A
#
# COMPACT_ATOMS: atom_id res chain seq x y z
N MET A 1 5.74 -16.93 -41.50
CA MET A 1 5.00 -17.72 -40.49
C MET A 1 5.87 -18.09 -39.30
N ARG A 2 6.98 -18.82 -39.47
CA ARG A 2 7.87 -19.22 -38.35
C ARG A 2 8.46 -18.04 -37.54
N THR A 3 8.88 -16.97 -38.21
CA THR A 3 9.43 -15.78 -37.55
C THR A 3 8.41 -15.05 -36.67
N LEU A 4 7.15 -14.96 -37.12
CA LEU A 4 6.06 -14.38 -36.34
C LEU A 4 5.74 -15.21 -35.09
N ILE A 5 5.82 -16.54 -35.20
CA ILE A 5 5.63 -17.44 -34.06
C ILE A 5 6.73 -17.24 -33.02
N ILE A 6 7.99 -17.10 -33.45
CA ILE A 6 9.12 -16.86 -32.54
C ILE A 6 8.97 -15.51 -31.83
N LEU A 7 8.59 -14.46 -32.55
CA LEU A 7 8.36 -13.13 -31.96
C LEU A 7 7.20 -13.13 -30.96
N ALA A 8 6.11 -13.85 -31.27
CA ALA A 8 4.98 -13.97 -30.35
C ALA A 8 5.37 -14.69 -29.06
N LEU A 9 6.17 -15.76 -29.14
CA LEU A 9 6.66 -16.48 -27.96
C LEU A 9 7.57 -15.61 -27.09
N LEU A 10 8.46 -14.83 -27.70
CA LEU A 10 9.32 -13.89 -26.98
C LEU A 10 8.51 -12.80 -26.28
N ALA A 11 7.49 -12.25 -26.94
CA ALA A 11 6.62 -11.25 -26.34
C ALA A 11 5.87 -11.82 -25.11
N VAL A 12 5.32 -13.03 -25.22
CA VAL A 12 4.66 -13.71 -24.10
C VAL A 12 5.62 -13.94 -22.93
N LEU A 13 6.84 -14.42 -23.20
CA LEU A 13 7.86 -14.63 -22.17
C LEU A 13 8.21 -13.33 -21.43
N MET A 14 8.40 -12.23 -22.16
CA MET A 14 8.71 -10.93 -21.57
C MET A 14 7.56 -10.42 -20.69
N VAL A 15 6.31 -10.53 -21.16
CA VAL A 15 5.14 -10.14 -20.35
C VAL A 15 5.06 -10.99 -19.08
N THR A 16 5.27 -12.31 -19.16
CA THR A 16 5.26 -13.16 -17.96
C THR A 16 6.37 -12.81 -16.99
N ALA A 17 7.58 -12.51 -17.46
CA ALA A 17 8.71 -12.17 -16.61
C ALA A 17 8.53 -10.82 -15.89
N PHE A 18 7.99 -9.81 -16.59
CA PHE A 18 7.77 -8.48 -16.00
C PHE A 18 6.51 -8.40 -15.12
N CYS A 19 5.47 -9.18 -15.41
CA CYS A 19 4.23 -9.15 -14.63
C CYS A 19 4.26 -10.08 -13.41
N TYR A 20 5.11 -11.12 -13.38
CA TYR A 20 5.19 -12.07 -12.28
C TYR A 20 5.77 -11.46 -10.99
N GLU A 21 6.63 -10.44 -11.10
CA GLU A 21 7.27 -9.79 -9.95
C GLU A 21 6.44 -8.61 -9.37
N SER A 22 5.10 -8.67 -9.46
CA SER A 22 4.23 -7.73 -8.74
C SER A 22 3.99 -8.25 -7.32
N HIS A 23 5.06 -8.49 -6.56
CA HIS A 23 4.99 -8.93 -5.17
C HIS A 23 4.38 -7.87 -4.22
N GLU A 24 4.10 -6.65 -4.70
CA GLU A 24 3.39 -5.61 -3.92
C GLU A 24 1.98 -6.02 -3.47
N SER A 25 1.33 -6.99 -4.11
CA SER A 25 -0.04 -7.41 -3.74
C SER A 25 -0.10 -8.63 -2.81
N ILE A 26 1.04 -9.20 -2.40
CA ILE A 26 1.09 -10.38 -1.50
C ILE A 26 1.10 -10.01 -0.01
N GLU A 27 0.98 -8.72 0.32
CA GLU A 27 1.02 -8.25 1.71
C GLU A 27 -0.18 -8.69 2.58
N SER A 28 -1.23 -9.30 2.01
CA SER A 28 -2.32 -9.89 2.79
C SER A 28 -2.39 -11.42 2.61
N HIS A 29 -1.91 -12.17 3.60
CA HIS A 29 -2.08 -13.62 3.72
C HIS A 29 -3.56 -14.06 3.94
N GLU A 30 -4.54 -13.23 3.60
CA GLU A 30 -5.97 -13.44 3.87
C GLU A 30 -6.75 -14.03 2.67
N PHE A 31 -6.06 -14.75 1.78
CA PHE A 31 -6.62 -15.21 0.49
C PHE A 31 -7.83 -16.16 0.62
N THR A 32 -7.96 -16.88 1.74
CA THR A 32 -8.99 -17.93 1.90
C THR A 32 -10.33 -17.40 2.41
N SER A 33 -10.38 -16.18 2.96
CA SER A 33 -11.63 -15.57 3.47
C SER A 33 -11.51 -14.05 3.57
N PRO A 34 -11.57 -13.31 2.44
CA PRO A 34 -11.42 -11.86 2.43
C PRO A 34 -12.58 -11.12 3.12
N PHE A 35 -13.70 -11.80 3.33
CA PHE A 35 -14.90 -11.23 3.95
C PHE A 35 -15.16 -11.88 5.30
N LEU A 36 -14.83 -11.13 6.36
CA LEU A 36 -15.23 -11.44 7.71
C LEU A 36 -16.72 -11.16 7.90
N ASN A 37 -17.43 -12.11 8.52
CA ASN A 37 -18.83 -11.90 8.88
C ASN A 37 -18.93 -10.70 9.84
N ARG A 38 -19.94 -9.84 9.65
CA ARG A 38 -20.17 -8.59 10.43
C ARG A 38 -20.12 -8.81 11.94
N ARG A 39 -20.48 -10.00 12.44
CA ARG A 39 -20.40 -10.36 13.87
C ARG A 39 -18.98 -10.46 14.42
N TYR A 40 -18.00 -10.72 13.57
CA TYR A 40 -16.60 -10.97 13.93
C TYR A 40 -15.64 -9.85 13.48
N ALA A 41 -16.12 -8.87 12.71
CA ALA A 41 -15.31 -7.74 12.25
C ALA A 41 -14.73 -6.89 13.41
N ASN A 42 -15.38 -6.89 14.59
CA ASN A 42 -14.89 -6.17 15.77
C ASN A 42 -13.67 -6.81 16.43
N ILE A 43 -13.30 -8.04 16.07
CA ILE A 43 -12.18 -8.78 16.66
C ILE A 43 -10.85 -8.13 16.26
N PHE A 44 -10.75 -7.60 15.04
CA PHE A 44 -9.55 -6.88 14.58
C PHE A 44 -9.38 -5.52 15.25
N MET A 45 -10.48 -4.92 15.71
CA MET A 45 -10.45 -3.66 16.44
C MET A 45 -10.17 -3.84 17.94
N ARG A 46 -10.29 -5.07 18.46
CA ARG A 46 -10.17 -5.36 19.89
C ARG A 46 -8.88 -6.13 20.16
N PRO A 47 -7.91 -5.53 20.87
CA PRO A 47 -6.74 -6.29 21.28
C PRO A 47 -7.17 -7.43 22.22
N PRO A 48 -6.56 -8.63 22.09
CA PRO A 48 -6.90 -9.77 22.94
C PRO A 48 -6.73 -9.40 24.42
N PRO A 49 -7.66 -9.81 25.30
CA PRO A 49 -7.75 -9.35 26.68
C PRO A 49 -6.46 -9.60 27.46
N ASP A 50 -5.78 -10.73 27.20
CA ASP A 50 -4.55 -11.12 27.89
C ASP A 50 -3.33 -10.26 27.50
N ASN A 51 -3.38 -9.57 26.36
CA ASN A 51 -2.23 -8.82 25.81
C ASN A 51 -2.54 -7.34 25.49
N ARG A 52 -3.66 -6.81 26.01
CA ARG A 52 -4.16 -5.46 25.72
C ARG A 52 -3.13 -4.36 25.99
N ARG A 53 -2.34 -4.50 27.06
CA ARG A 53 -1.32 -3.52 27.43
C ARG A 53 -0.17 -3.51 26.41
N ASN A 54 0.31 -4.67 26.00
CA ASN A 54 1.39 -4.80 25.02
C ASN A 54 0.96 -4.30 23.64
N PHE A 55 -0.26 -4.62 23.19
CA PHE A 55 -0.77 -4.10 21.91
C PHE A 55 -0.74 -2.56 21.86
N TYR A 56 -1.21 -1.88 22.91
CA TYR A 56 -1.17 -0.42 22.97
C TYR A 56 0.26 0.15 23.02
N TRP A 57 1.19 -0.54 23.69
CA TRP A 57 2.61 -0.17 23.67
C TRP A 57 3.24 -0.36 22.28
N HIS A 58 2.95 -1.47 21.60
CA HIS A 58 3.43 -1.72 20.24
C HIS A 58 2.88 -0.70 19.26
N GLU A 59 1.58 -0.38 19.33
CA GLU A 59 0.97 0.64 18.49
C GLU A 59 1.61 2.01 18.73
N ARG A 60 1.82 2.40 19.99
CA ARG A 60 2.53 3.65 20.33
C ARG A 60 3.96 3.68 19.80
N ILE A 61 4.68 2.57 19.85
CA ILE A 61 6.05 2.48 19.32
C ILE A 61 6.02 2.61 17.79
N ARG A 62 5.06 1.94 17.12
CA ARG A 62 4.85 2.05 15.67
C ARG A 62 4.57 3.49 15.27
N GLU A 63 3.64 4.14 15.96
CA GLU A 63 3.28 5.55 15.74
C GLU A 63 4.48 6.50 15.90
N ARG A 64 5.39 6.19 16.83
CA ARG A 64 6.62 6.98 17.03
C ARG A 64 7.73 6.65 16.04
N ARG A 65 7.67 5.49 15.39
CA ARG A 65 8.69 4.98 14.46
C ARG A 65 8.13 4.82 13.05
N LYS A 66 7.29 5.76 12.62
CA LYS A 66 6.84 5.84 11.23
C LYS A 66 8.00 6.15 10.31
N THR A 67 7.96 5.56 9.12
CA THR A 67 8.93 5.91 8.07
C THR A 67 8.64 7.32 7.55
N THR A 68 9.63 7.96 6.94
CA THR A 68 9.41 9.26 6.28
C THR A 68 8.35 9.15 5.20
N GLN A 69 8.30 8.06 4.45
CA GLN A 69 7.28 7.82 3.43
C GLN A 69 5.87 7.71 4.02
N GLU A 70 5.72 7.02 5.15
CA GLU A 70 4.45 6.88 5.86
C GLU A 70 3.97 8.22 6.42
N LEU A 71 4.86 9.00 7.03
CA LEU A 71 4.57 10.36 7.50
C LEU A 71 4.11 11.28 6.36
N GLN A 72 4.81 11.25 5.23
CA GLN A 72 4.42 12.04 4.06
C GLN A 72 3.06 11.58 3.52
N ARG A 73 2.73 10.30 3.64
CA ARG A 73 1.46 9.74 3.20
C ARG A 73 0.31 10.24 4.05
N GLU A 74 0.48 10.17 5.36
CA GLU A 74 -0.46 10.73 6.32
C GLU A 74 -0.67 12.24 6.10
N GLU A 75 0.41 13.01 5.87
CA GLU A 75 0.30 14.45 5.58
C GLU A 75 -0.55 14.73 4.31
N CYS A 76 -0.48 13.88 3.30
CA CYS A 76 -1.31 14.00 2.10
C CYS A 76 -2.76 13.56 2.31
N GLU A 77 -2.98 12.51 3.11
CA GLU A 77 -4.31 12.00 3.47
C GLU A 77 -5.07 13.02 4.35
N ASP A 78 -4.38 13.67 5.28
CA ASP A 78 -4.93 14.76 6.10
C ASP A 78 -5.28 16.02 5.28
N TYR A 79 -4.64 16.21 4.12
CA TYR A 79 -4.89 17.33 3.22
C TYR A 79 -5.76 16.91 2.03
N ASN A 80 -7.08 17.05 2.18
CA ASN A 80 -8.11 16.66 1.21
C ASN A 80 -7.79 17.00 -0.28
N PRO A 81 -7.21 18.17 -0.64
CA PRO A 81 -6.79 18.42 -2.03
C PRO A 81 -5.68 17.48 -2.53
N CYS A 82 -4.71 17.12 -1.68
CA CYS A 82 -3.68 16.13 -1.99
C CYS A 82 -4.30 14.73 -2.10
N GLU A 83 -5.13 14.34 -1.14
CA GLU A 83 -5.84 13.05 -1.15
C GLU A 83 -6.63 12.83 -2.45
N ARG A 84 -7.51 13.77 -2.84
CA ARG A 84 -8.30 13.66 -4.09
C ARG A 84 -7.45 13.65 -5.36
N TYR A 85 -6.30 14.30 -5.33
CA TYR A 85 -5.37 14.28 -6.45
C TYR A 85 -4.61 12.96 -6.50
N ALA A 86 -4.20 12.42 -5.34
CA ALA A 86 -3.54 11.13 -5.21
C ALA A 86 -4.41 9.99 -5.73
N MET A 87 -5.73 10.03 -5.49
CA MET A 87 -6.68 9.06 -6.04
C MET A 87 -6.67 8.97 -7.58
N ARG A 88 -6.27 10.03 -8.27
CA ARG A 88 -6.26 10.08 -9.75
C ARG A 88 -4.87 9.98 -10.37
N HIS A 89 -3.86 10.54 -9.71
CA HIS A 89 -2.52 10.70 -10.27
C HIS A 89 -1.44 9.95 -9.49
N GLY A 90 -1.82 9.26 -8.42
CA GLY A 90 -0.89 8.58 -7.53
C GLY A 90 -0.31 9.51 -6.47
N TYR A 91 0.08 8.88 -5.36
CA TYR A 91 0.55 9.55 -4.16
C TYR A 91 1.82 10.39 -4.39
N VAL A 92 2.82 9.85 -5.07
CA VAL A 92 4.12 10.53 -5.31
C VAL A 92 3.92 11.85 -6.07
N ALA A 93 3.05 11.84 -7.09
CA ALA A 93 2.73 13.03 -7.87
C ALA A 93 1.95 14.06 -7.03
N ALA A 94 1.01 13.60 -6.20
CA ALA A 94 0.23 14.45 -5.30
C ALA A 94 1.12 15.13 -4.26
N TYR A 95 1.93 14.35 -3.55
CA TYR A 95 2.80 14.87 -2.50
C TYR A 95 3.79 15.89 -3.07
N LYS A 96 4.41 15.59 -4.21
CA LYS A 96 5.30 16.54 -4.91
C LYS A 96 4.58 17.82 -5.31
N ARG A 97 3.32 17.74 -5.75
CA ARG A 97 2.54 18.90 -6.21
C ARG A 97 2.18 19.85 -5.07
N PHE A 98 1.81 19.33 -3.90
CA PHE A 98 1.33 20.15 -2.78
C PHE A 98 2.41 20.47 -1.74
N PHE A 99 3.38 19.58 -1.54
CA PHE A 99 4.40 19.69 -0.50
C PHE A 99 5.83 19.75 -1.05
N GLY A 100 6.05 19.40 -2.33
CA GLY A 100 7.36 19.40 -2.96
C GLY A 100 7.99 20.79 -3.14
N GLN A 101 7.22 21.87 -3.04
CA GLN A 101 7.73 23.24 -3.15
C GLN A 101 8.45 23.76 -1.89
N ARG A 102 8.45 23.02 -0.77
CA ARG A 102 9.15 23.42 0.47
C ARG A 102 10.65 23.08 0.51
N ARG A 103 11.29 22.74 -0.61
CA ARG A 103 12.74 22.42 -0.69
C ARG A 103 13.55 23.38 -1.58
N GLY A 104 13.01 24.54 -1.91
CA GLY A 104 13.75 25.60 -2.58
C GLY A 104 13.99 26.78 -1.63
N GLU A 105 15.01 26.66 -0.78
CA GLU A 105 15.86 27.81 -0.43
C GLU A 105 16.92 27.97 -1.51
#